data_AF-X1RJM1-F1
#
_entry.id   AF-X1RJM1-F1
#
_cell.length_a   1.000
_cell.length_b   1.000
_cell.length_c   1.000
_cell.angle_alpha   90.00
_cell.angle_beta   90.00
_cell.angle_gamma   90.00
#
_symmetry.space_group_name_H-M   'P 1'
#
loop_
_entity.id
_entity.type
_entity.pdbx_description
1 polymer ?
#
loop_
_entity_poly.entity_id
_entity_poly.type
_entity_poly.pdbx_seq_one_letter_code
_entity_poly.pdbx_strand_id
1 'polypeptide(L)'
;KTAAARSTWLIHPDKENQDRRLFICLKNNLTREKSGLAFQINDGRIEYEQGTITDLADDIFRDEIDQGPSVQEAIEFIDSIFVDDPTPKAIDVLAKARKAGINEKTLRRAKATLDIKSTQHRSGFWRWEKSEPKSSEKPKDENV
;
A
#
# COMPACT_ATOMS: atom_id res chain seq x y z
N LYS A 1 -27.16 10.17 21.19
CA LYS A 1 -26.52 11.38 20.64
C LYS A 1 -25.23 10.95 19.97
N THR A 2 -25.07 11.21 18.67
CA THR A 2 -23.80 11.01 17.95
C THR A 2 -22.97 12.29 18.05
N ALA A 3 -21.79 12.21 18.65
CA ALA A 3 -20.83 13.31 18.65
C ALA A 3 -19.80 13.05 17.54
N ALA A 4 -19.87 13.83 16.45
CA ALA A 4 -18.86 13.79 15.40
C ALA A 4 -17.77 14.83 15.70
N ALA A 5 -16.50 14.40 15.68
CA ALA A 5 -15.37 15.30 15.83
C ALA A 5 -15.35 16.36 14.70
N ARG A 6 -15.23 17.63 15.09
CA ARG A 6 -15.15 18.80 14.19
C ARG A 6 -13.71 19.15 13.82
N SER A 7 -12.76 18.77 14.67
CA SER A 7 -11.33 18.81 14.40
C SER A 7 -10.66 17.50 14.83
N THR A 8 -9.63 17.10 14.10
CA THR A 8 -8.81 15.91 14.38
C THR A 8 -7.39 16.23 13.99
N TRP A 9 -6.48 16.03 14.95
CA TRP A 9 -5.06 16.35 14.81
C TRP A 9 -4.24 15.11 15.11
N LEU A 10 -3.19 14.90 14.32
CA LEU A 10 -2.20 13.85 14.51
C LEU A 10 -0.97 14.45 15.17
N ILE A 11 -0.46 13.76 16.19
CA ILE A 11 0.89 14.01 16.72
C ILE A 11 1.76 12.85 16.27
N HIS A 12 2.79 13.15 15.47
CA HIS A 12 3.68 12.15 14.91
C HIS A 12 5.14 12.54 15.19
N PRO A 13 6.03 11.62 15.59
CA PRO A 13 7.47 11.89 15.66
C PRO A 13 8.00 12.30 14.28
N ASP A 14 8.92 13.25 14.22
CA ASP A 14 9.60 13.53 12.96
C ASP A 14 10.61 12.40 12.66
N LYS A 15 10.69 12.01 11.39
CA LYS A 15 11.62 10.98 10.91
C LYS A 15 13.06 11.47 10.90
N GLU A 16 13.26 12.75 10.61
CA GLU A 16 14.59 13.35 10.54
C GLU A 16 15.11 13.71 11.93
N ASN A 17 14.21 13.89 12.91
CA ASN A 17 14.54 14.25 14.28
C ASN A 17 13.54 13.64 15.27
N GLN A 18 13.96 12.60 16.01
CA GLN A 18 13.08 11.88 16.93
C GLN A 18 12.60 12.69 18.14
N ASP A 19 13.31 13.76 18.51
CA ASP A 19 12.92 14.67 19.60
C ASP A 19 11.87 15.71 19.14
N ARG A 20 11.75 15.89 17.82
CA ARG A 20 10.77 16.75 17.17
C ARG A 20 9.46 16.00 16.93
N ARG A 21 8.36 16.68 17.19
CA ARG A 21 7.00 16.19 16.98
C ARG A 21 6.24 17.12 16.05
N LEU A 22 5.53 16.51 15.12
CA LEU A 22 4.72 17.15 14.11
C LEU A 22 3.27 17.14 14.58
N PHE A 23 2.61 18.29 14.55
CA PHE A 23 1.20 18.48 14.88
C PHE A 23 0.42 18.80 13.62
N ILE A 24 -0.31 17.82 13.11
CA ILE A 24 -0.82 17.83 11.73
C ILE A 24 -2.34 17.79 11.71
N CYS A 25 -2.94 18.67 10.90
CA CYS A 25 -4.38 18.77 10.74
C CYS A 25 -4.91 17.67 9.81
N LEU A 26 -5.54 16.62 10.36
CA LEU A 26 -6.16 15.57 9.54
C LEU A 26 -7.55 15.98 9.05
N LYS A 27 -8.30 16.65 9.93
CA LYS A 27 -9.66 17.10 9.66
C LYS A 27 -9.91 18.38 10.41
N ASN A 28 -10.45 19.38 9.73
CA ASN A 28 -10.95 20.59 10.36
C ASN A 28 -12.07 21.16 9.50
N ASN A 29 -13.28 21.24 10.06
CA ASN A 29 -14.43 21.85 9.40
C ASN A 29 -14.79 23.24 9.95
N LEU A 30 -13.97 23.77 10.88
CA LEU A 30 -14.16 25.07 11.51
C LEU A 30 -13.35 26.18 10.82
N THR A 31 -12.28 25.84 10.10
CA THR A 31 -11.45 26.79 9.32
C THR A 31 -10.96 26.16 8.02
N ARG A 32 -10.56 27.00 7.06
CA ARG A 32 -9.93 26.60 5.81
C ARG A 32 -8.44 26.31 5.97
N GLU A 33 -7.81 26.88 6.99
CA GLU A 33 -6.39 26.68 7.25
C GLU A 33 -6.12 25.27 7.79
N LYS A 34 -5.19 24.57 7.14
CA LYS A 34 -4.78 23.21 7.48
C LYS A 34 -3.28 23.09 7.74
N SER A 35 -2.62 24.22 8.00
CA SER A 35 -1.23 24.24 8.42
C SER A 35 -1.07 23.42 9.70
N GLY A 36 0.02 22.66 9.75
CA GLY A 36 0.53 22.01 10.93
C GLY A 36 1.57 22.87 11.64
N LEU A 37 2.01 22.40 12.79
CA LEU A 37 3.08 22.97 13.60
C LEU A 37 4.09 21.89 13.95
N ALA A 38 5.30 22.27 14.34
CA ALA A 38 6.25 21.38 14.99
C ALA A 38 6.56 21.87 16.41
N PHE A 39 6.87 20.92 17.28
CA PHE A 39 7.28 21.22 18.64
C PHE A 39 8.20 20.14 19.20
N GLN A 40 8.91 20.47 20.27
CA GLN A 40 9.69 19.54 21.07
C GLN A 40 9.16 19.54 22.51
N ILE A 41 9.48 18.48 23.27
CA ILE A 41 9.15 18.40 24.69
C ILE A 41 10.46 18.45 25.48
N ASN A 42 10.77 19.61 26.05
CA ASN A 42 11.98 19.87 26.82
C ASN A 42 11.60 20.16 28.27
N ASP A 43 12.14 19.40 29.22
CA ASP A 43 11.85 19.52 30.66
C ASP A 43 10.35 19.59 31.00
N GLY A 44 9.54 18.79 30.29
CA GLY A 44 8.08 18.74 30.46
C GLY A 44 7.32 19.94 29.87
N ARG A 45 7.99 20.80 29.10
CA ARG A 45 7.40 21.96 28.41
C ARG A 45 7.33 21.72 26.91
N ILE A 46 6.26 22.20 26.31
CA ILE A 46 6.11 22.20 24.85
C ILE A 46 6.75 23.47 24.31
N GLU A 47 7.76 23.29 23.45
CA GLU A 47 8.43 24.38 22.75
C GLU A 47 8.08 24.29 21.26
N TYR A 48 7.27 25.23 20.79
CA TYR A 48 6.89 25.29 19.38
C TYR A 48 8.00 25.91 18.53
N GLU A 49 8.21 25.34 17.36
CA GLU A 49 9.06 25.93 16.34
C GLU A 49 8.38 27.14 15.69
N GLN A 50 9.18 28.08 15.19
CA GLN A 50 8.64 29.19 14.40
C GLN A 50 8.25 28.69 13.01
N GLY A 51 7.05 29.05 12.57
CA GLY A 51 6.54 28.75 11.24
C GLY A 51 5.44 27.69 11.23
N THR A 52 5.01 27.34 10.02
CA THR A 52 3.96 26.37 9.76
C THR A 52 4.44 25.27 8.84
N ILE A 53 3.77 24.13 8.92
CA ILE A 53 4.05 22.94 8.12
C ILE A 53 2.88 22.70 7.17
N THR A 54 3.11 22.64 5.86
CA THR A 54 2.03 22.52 4.86
C THR A 54 1.96 21.17 4.16
N ASP A 55 3.09 20.45 4.05
CA ASP A 55 3.22 19.34 3.09
C ASP A 55 3.24 17.94 3.73
N LEU A 56 3.15 17.83 5.06
CA LEU A 56 3.45 16.55 5.74
C LEU A 56 2.28 15.57 5.90
N ALA A 57 1.03 15.97 5.67
CA ALA A 57 -0.10 15.07 5.90
C ALA A 57 -0.07 13.86 4.94
N ASP A 58 0.04 14.12 3.64
CA ASP A 58 0.01 13.05 2.64
C ASP A 58 1.28 12.18 2.67
N ASP A 59 2.43 12.75 3.02
CA ASP A 59 3.70 12.03 3.12
C ASP A 59 3.75 11.06 4.30
N ILE A 60 3.28 11.48 5.49
CA ILE A 60 3.22 10.59 6.67
C ILE A 60 2.29 9.41 6.42
N PHE A 61 1.12 9.63 5.80
CA PHE A 61 0.22 8.53 5.48
C PHE A 61 0.76 7.62 4.39
N ARG A 62 1.54 8.14 3.44
CA ARG A 62 2.19 7.32 2.41
C ARG A 62 3.18 6.34 3.06
N ASP A 63 3.92 6.81 4.06
CA ASP A 63 4.88 6.00 4.80
C ASP A 63 4.24 4.98 5.76
N GLU A 64 3.09 5.28 6.37
CA GLU A 64 2.33 4.30 7.16
C GLU A 64 1.73 3.19 6.26
N ILE A 65 1.35 3.52 5.03
CA ILE A 65 0.90 2.53 4.03
C ILE A 65 2.07 1.63 3.58
N ASP A 66 3.30 2.17 3.57
CA ASP A 66 4.53 1.46 3.21
C ASP A 66 5.16 0.66 4.37
N GLN A 67 4.49 0.54 5.53
CA GLN A 67 4.85 -0.45 6.58
C GLN A 67 4.45 -1.89 6.22
N GLY A 68 3.74 -2.08 5.10
CA GLY A 68 3.55 -3.39 4.50
C GLY A 68 4.73 -3.75 3.61
N PRO A 69 4.96 -5.06 3.35
CA PRO A 69 5.99 -5.48 2.42
C PRO A 69 5.85 -4.75 1.09
N SER A 70 6.99 -4.39 0.50
CA SER A 70 7.04 -3.61 -0.74
C SER A 70 6.35 -4.38 -1.88
N VAL A 71 5.98 -3.68 -2.95
CA VAL A 71 5.45 -4.35 -4.15
C VAL A 71 6.44 -5.38 -4.69
N GLN A 72 7.75 -5.15 -4.51
CA GLN A 72 8.81 -6.08 -4.91
C GLN A 72 8.80 -7.37 -4.07
N GLU A 73 8.68 -7.26 -2.75
CA GLU A 73 8.55 -8.43 -1.86
C GLU A 73 7.26 -9.22 -2.15
N ALA A 74 6.18 -8.53 -2.49
CA ALA A 74 4.94 -9.17 -2.92
C ALA A 74 5.08 -9.88 -4.28
N ILE A 75 5.90 -9.37 -5.20
CA ILE A 75 6.24 -10.03 -6.47
C ILE A 75 7.00 -11.33 -6.19
N GLU A 76 8.06 -11.26 -5.38
CA GLU A 76 8.88 -12.42 -5.00
C GLU A 76 8.05 -13.49 -4.28
N PHE A 77 7.15 -13.06 -3.40
CA PHE A 77 6.18 -13.94 -2.76
C PHE A 77 5.28 -14.65 -3.78
N ILE A 78 4.70 -13.92 -4.75
CA ILE A 78 3.85 -14.53 -5.78
C ILE A 78 4.68 -15.51 -6.62
N ASP A 79 5.88 -15.14 -7.05
CA ASP A 79 6.74 -16.02 -7.83
C ASP A 79 7.09 -17.31 -7.07
N SER A 80 7.38 -17.22 -5.77
CA SER A 80 7.61 -18.41 -4.94
C SER A 80 6.42 -19.37 -4.93
N ILE A 81 5.18 -18.86 -4.92
CA ILE A 81 3.97 -19.71 -4.98
C ILE A 81 3.85 -20.37 -6.35
N PHE A 82 4.13 -19.64 -7.43
CA PHE A 82 4.02 -20.15 -8.80
C PHE A 82 5.08 -21.21 -9.13
N VAL A 83 6.21 -21.23 -8.41
CA VAL A 83 7.21 -22.32 -8.51
C VAL A 83 6.62 -23.63 -7.98
N ASP A 84 5.88 -23.58 -6.88
CA ASP A 84 5.29 -24.76 -6.24
C ASP A 84 3.99 -25.24 -6.94
N ASP A 85 3.14 -24.30 -7.35
CA ASP A 85 1.87 -24.56 -8.01
C ASP A 85 1.70 -23.59 -9.19
N PRO A 86 1.74 -24.07 -10.44
CA PRO A 86 1.56 -23.24 -11.64
C PRO A 86 0.17 -22.58 -11.75
N THR A 87 -0.85 -23.11 -11.04
CA THR A 87 -2.24 -22.62 -11.14
C THR A 87 -2.90 -22.50 -9.75
N PRO A 88 -2.31 -21.71 -8.84
CA PRO A 88 -2.70 -21.70 -7.44
C PRO A 88 -4.12 -21.16 -7.28
N LYS A 89 -4.85 -21.72 -6.32
CA LYS A 89 -6.18 -21.20 -5.96
C LYS A 89 -6.02 -19.81 -5.35
N ALA A 90 -6.77 -18.85 -5.87
CA ALA A 90 -6.71 -17.45 -5.43
C ALA A 90 -6.93 -17.31 -3.91
N ILE A 91 -7.83 -18.12 -3.34
CA ILE A 91 -8.13 -18.11 -1.90
C ILE A 91 -6.93 -18.55 -1.04
N ASP A 92 -6.15 -19.53 -1.52
CA ASP A 92 -4.97 -20.02 -0.81
C ASP A 92 -3.83 -19.00 -0.89
N VAL A 93 -3.68 -18.33 -2.05
CA VAL A 93 -2.72 -17.23 -2.21
C VAL A 93 -3.04 -16.08 -1.26
N LEU A 94 -4.31 -15.66 -1.19
CA LEU A 94 -4.76 -14.59 -0.27
C LEU A 94 -4.53 -14.98 1.20
N ALA A 95 -4.80 -16.23 1.57
CA ALA A 95 -4.57 -16.72 2.93
C ALA A 95 -3.07 -16.74 3.29
N LYS A 96 -2.20 -17.18 2.37
CA LYS A 96 -0.74 -17.17 2.54
C LYS A 96 -0.21 -15.73 2.60
N ALA A 97 -0.70 -14.83 1.74
CA ALA A 97 -0.30 -13.42 1.71
C ALA A 97 -0.62 -12.72 3.04
N ARG A 98 -1.82 -12.96 3.59
CA ARG A 98 -2.22 -12.44 4.90
C ARG A 98 -1.31 -12.93 6.03
N LYS A 99 -0.88 -14.19 5.99
CA LYS A 99 0.08 -14.75 6.97
C LYS A 99 1.48 -14.16 6.82
N ALA A 100 1.87 -13.82 5.60
CA ALA A 100 3.13 -13.15 5.27
C ALA A 100 3.10 -11.63 5.51
N GLY A 101 2.00 -11.08 6.04
CA GLY A 101 1.86 -9.63 6.28
C GLY A 101 1.63 -8.80 5.00
N ILE A 102 1.45 -9.44 3.84
CA ILE A 102 1.19 -8.75 2.57
C ILE A 102 -0.28 -8.34 2.52
N ASN A 103 -0.52 -7.03 2.49
CA ASN A 103 -1.88 -6.51 2.35
C ASN A 103 -2.43 -6.76 0.92
N GLU A 104 -3.76 -6.85 0.81
CA GLU A 104 -4.43 -7.20 -0.46
C GLU A 104 -4.19 -6.16 -1.57
N LYS A 105 -4.01 -4.88 -1.20
CA LYS A 105 -3.73 -3.80 -2.17
C LYS A 105 -2.36 -3.97 -2.82
N THR A 106 -1.32 -4.26 -2.02
CA THR A 106 0.04 -4.56 -2.49
C THR A 106 0.04 -5.83 -3.32
N LEU A 107 -0.64 -6.89 -2.87
CA LEU A 107 -0.76 -8.14 -3.61
C LEU A 107 -1.43 -7.93 -4.98
N ARG A 108 -2.48 -7.11 -5.05
CA ARG A 108 -3.15 -6.77 -6.32
C ARG A 108 -2.24 -6.00 -7.27
N ARG A 109 -1.41 -5.10 -6.76
CA ARG A 109 -0.41 -4.36 -7.57
C ARG A 109 0.64 -5.33 -8.11
N ALA A 110 1.19 -6.20 -7.27
CA ALA A 110 2.16 -7.21 -7.69
C ALA A 110 1.59 -8.17 -8.74
N LYS A 111 0.35 -8.65 -8.55
CA LYS A 111 -0.39 -9.48 -9.53
C LYS A 111 -0.52 -8.79 -10.90
N ALA A 112 -0.78 -7.49 -10.90
CA ALA A 112 -0.88 -6.69 -12.13
C ALA A 112 0.48 -6.52 -12.81
N THR A 113 1.56 -6.28 -12.04
CA THR A 113 2.92 -6.21 -12.56
C THR A 113 3.35 -7.52 -13.23
N LEU A 114 2.93 -8.66 -12.69
CA LEU A 114 3.24 -9.99 -13.22
C LEU A 114 2.29 -10.48 -14.35
N ASP A 115 1.36 -9.63 -14.81
CA ASP A 115 0.30 -9.98 -15.78
C ASP A 115 -0.44 -11.30 -15.47
N ILE A 116 -0.73 -11.52 -14.18
CA ILE A 116 -1.43 -12.72 -13.71
C ILE A 116 -2.93 -12.54 -13.84
N LYS A 117 -3.60 -13.47 -14.51
CA LYS A 117 -5.04 -13.46 -14.73
C LYS A 117 -5.75 -14.33 -13.71
N SER A 118 -6.97 -13.93 -13.37
CA SER A 118 -7.85 -14.72 -12.50
C SER A 118 -8.86 -15.46 -13.39
N THR A 119 -8.82 -16.79 -13.37
CA THR A 119 -9.71 -17.64 -14.15
C THR A 119 -10.63 -18.41 -13.20
N GLN A 120 -11.91 -18.52 -13.55
CA GLN A 120 -12.85 -19.31 -12.76
C GLN A 120 -12.76 -20.78 -13.18
N HIS A 121 -12.46 -21.65 -12.22
CA HIS A 121 -12.46 -23.09 -12.44
C HIS A 121 -13.90 -23.62 -12.51
N ARG A 122 -14.10 -24.74 -13.21
CA ARG A 122 -15.42 -25.37 -13.43
C ARG A 122 -16.18 -25.70 -12.14
N SER A 123 -15.46 -25.92 -11.04
CA SER A 123 -16.02 -26.18 -9.72
C SER A 123 -16.28 -24.91 -8.89
N GLY A 124 -16.26 -23.73 -9.51
CA GLY A 124 -16.69 -22.45 -8.91
C GLY A 124 -15.61 -21.64 -8.17
N PHE A 125 -14.41 -22.18 -7.95
CA PHE A 125 -13.31 -21.45 -7.31
C PHE A 125 -12.42 -20.72 -8.33
N TRP A 126 -11.74 -19.66 -7.88
CA TRP A 126 -10.83 -18.86 -8.72
C TRP A 126 -9.39 -19.39 -8.65
N ARG A 127 -8.71 -19.45 -9.80
CA ARG A 127 -7.29 -19.75 -9.93
C ARG A 127 -6.55 -18.54 -10.49
N TRP A 128 -5.25 -18.48 -10.24
CA TRP A 128 -4.35 -17.51 -10.85
C TRP A 128 -3.48 -18.20 -11.89
N GLU A 129 -3.29 -17.56 -13.05
CA GLU A 129 -2.50 -18.09 -14.16
C GLU A 129 -1.61 -16.98 -14.72
N LYS A 130 -0.32 -17.25 -14.92
CA LYS A 130 0.57 -16.35 -15.65
C LYS A 130 0.14 -16.34 -17.12
N SER A 131 0.00 -15.16 -17.70
CA SER A 131 -0.20 -15.06 -19.15
C SER A 131 1.11 -15.49 -19.82
N GLU A 132 1.13 -16.61 -20.55
CA GLU A 132 2.28 -16.92 -21.40
C GLU A 132 2.46 -15.79 -22.42
N PRO A 133 3.70 -15.37 -22.73
CA PRO A 133 3.94 -14.48 -23.84
C PRO A 133 3.46 -15.19 -25.10
N LYS A 134 2.43 -14.63 -25.75
CA LYS A 134 1.97 -15.15 -27.04
C LYS A 134 3.15 -15.14 -28.01
N SER A 135 3.72 -16.30 -28.30
CA SER A 135 4.59 -16.50 -29.46
C SER A 135 3.74 -16.28 -30.71
N SER A 136 3.86 -15.09 -31.30
CA SER A 136 3.46 -14.81 -32.67
C SER A 136 4.36 -15.60 -33.62
N GLU A 137 3.80 -16.56 -34.36
CA GLU A 137 3.94 -16.70 -35.82
C GLU A 137 3.43 -18.08 -36.28
N LYS A 138 2.41 -18.08 -37.15
CA LYS A 138 2.24 -19.16 -38.14
C LYS A 138 2.88 -18.65 -39.44
N PRO A 139 3.80 -19.40 -40.08
CA PRO A 139 4.22 -19.09 -41.42
C PRO A 139 3.00 -19.22 -42.34
N LYS A 140 2.72 -18.19 -43.13
CA LYS A 140 1.85 -18.34 -44.30
C LYS A 140 2.68 -19.04 -45.36
N ASP A 141 2.32 -20.28 -45.66
CA ASP A 141 2.85 -21.02 -46.80
C ASP A 141 2.69 -20.19 -48.08
N GLU A 142 3.83 -19.97 -48.75
CA GLU A 142 3.89 -19.77 -50.19
C GLU A 142 3.39 -21.05 -50.87
N ASN A 143 2.46 -20.92 -51.81
CA ASN A 143 2.35 -21.90 -52.90
C ASN A 143 1.88 -21.20 -54.18
N VAL A 144 2.85 -21.10 -55.10
CA VAL A 144 2.83 -21.28 -56.56
C VAL A 144 1.48 -21.17 -57.28
#